data_AF-A0A935DJ77-F1
#
_entry.id   AF-A0A935DJ77-F1
#
_cell.length_a   1.000
_cell.length_b   1.000
_cell.length_c   1.000
_cell.angle_alpha   90.00
_cell.angle_beta   90.00
_cell.angle_gamma   90.00
#
_symmetry.space_group_name_H-M   'P 1'
#
loop_
_entity.id
_entity.type
_entity.pdbx_description
1 polymer ?
#
loop_
_entity_poly.entity_id
_entity_poly.type
_entity_poly.pdbx_seq_one_letter_code
_entity_poly.pdbx_strand_id
1 'polypeptide(L)'
;MIIGLEEQIDGALSEYWTRRGCITFTVEGGQHDDPASVDSLESVLWLALHQAGLLDGNAPSEVREGRRRLDARRGDLPRVLEVVSRRAITAEDSFQMEPGFRNIARATWGQLLARDRRGEIVAPHDGVVILPLYQGLGSDGFFWGREVSEARLQASRVLRSLGAHHLLALLPGWSETPPGRRASWSTARRRGWCRWRCSTCSGTGG
;
A
#
# COMPACT_ATOMS: atom_id res chain seq x y z
N MET A 1 -4.35 2.92 8.54
CA MET A 1 -3.22 2.30 7.82
C MET A 1 -3.62 2.12 6.36
N ILE A 2 -2.74 2.49 5.43
CA ILE A 2 -2.94 2.28 3.99
C ILE A 2 -1.95 1.21 3.54
N ILE A 3 -2.44 0.21 2.82
CA ILE A 3 -1.64 -0.85 2.19
C ILE A 3 -1.83 -0.76 0.67
N GLY A 4 -0.91 -1.31 -0.11
CA GLY A 4 -1.04 -1.30 -1.57
C GLY A 4 -0.48 -0.05 -2.24
N LEU A 5 -0.13 1.00 -1.48
CA LEU A 5 0.31 2.29 -2.04
C LEU A 5 1.75 2.21 -2.58
N GLU A 6 2.65 1.54 -1.86
CA GLU A 6 4.05 1.39 -2.25
C GLU A 6 4.19 0.58 -3.54
N GLU A 7 3.32 -0.40 -3.78
CA GLU A 7 3.30 -1.16 -5.05
C GLU A 7 2.83 -0.32 -6.25
N GLN A 8 2.26 0.87 -6.01
CA GLN A 8 1.82 1.77 -7.08
C GLN A 8 2.82 2.89 -7.36
N ILE A 9 3.81 3.13 -6.48
CA ILE A 9 4.75 4.25 -6.57
C ILE A 9 6.17 3.70 -6.81
N ASP A 10 6.75 4.03 -7.96
CA ASP A 10 8.11 3.62 -8.29
C ASP A 10 9.15 4.52 -7.60
N GLY A 11 10.20 3.92 -7.03
CA GLY A 11 11.39 4.66 -6.56
C GLY A 11 11.26 5.25 -5.16
N ALA A 12 10.27 4.83 -4.38
CA ALA A 12 10.14 5.23 -2.99
C ALA A 12 11.31 4.67 -2.13
N LEU A 13 11.75 5.44 -1.13
CA LEU A 13 12.81 4.99 -0.21
C LEU A 13 12.41 3.71 0.55
N SER A 14 11.12 3.56 0.86
CA SER A 14 10.57 2.34 1.48
C SER A 14 10.72 1.12 0.56
N GLU A 15 10.52 1.29 -0.74
CA GLU A 15 10.74 0.23 -1.74
C GLU A 15 12.21 -0.23 -1.73
N TYR A 16 13.15 0.72 -1.71
CA TYR A 16 14.58 0.42 -1.66
C TYR A 16 14.96 -0.44 -0.44
N TRP A 17 14.44 -0.11 0.74
CA TRP A 17 14.71 -0.86 1.97
C TRP A 17 13.96 -2.20 2.03
N THR A 18 12.72 -2.24 1.54
CA THR A 18 11.95 -3.50 1.44
C THR A 18 12.67 -4.52 0.56
N ARG A 19 13.26 -4.10 -0.57
CA ARG A 19 14.08 -4.99 -1.43
C ARG A 19 15.33 -5.53 -0.73
N ARG A 20 15.75 -4.94 0.38
CA ARG A 20 16.88 -5.38 1.22
C ARG A 20 16.45 -6.24 2.41
N GLY A 21 15.18 -6.60 2.50
CA GLY A 21 14.63 -7.45 3.56
C GLY A 21 14.18 -6.69 4.81
N CYS A 22 14.15 -5.37 4.77
CA CYS A 22 13.57 -4.58 5.87
C CYS A 22 12.05 -4.58 5.78
N ILE A 23 11.37 -4.61 6.94
CA ILE A 23 9.95 -4.28 7.02
C ILE A 23 9.85 -2.77 7.06
N THR A 24 9.21 -2.17 6.04
CA THR A 24 9.02 -0.72 5.98
C THR A 24 7.54 -0.35 6.10
N PHE A 25 7.31 0.81 6.67
CA PHE A 25 6.04 1.52 6.57
C PHE A 25 6.33 3.02 6.58
N THR A 26 5.48 3.79 5.92
CA THR A 26 5.59 5.24 5.87
C THR A 26 4.54 5.86 6.78
N VAL A 27 4.92 6.90 7.53
CA VAL A 27 3.99 7.65 8.39
C VAL A 27 3.99 9.10 7.97
N GLU A 28 2.80 9.58 7.59
CA GLU A 28 2.54 11.00 7.37
C GLU A 28 2.18 11.63 8.71
N GLY A 29 3.08 12.46 9.25
CA GLY A 29 2.90 13.11 10.56
C GLY A 29 1.84 14.21 10.59
N GLY A 30 1.39 14.69 9.44
CA GLY A 30 0.59 15.92 9.30
C GLY A 30 1.43 17.06 8.71
N GLN A 31 0.92 18.28 8.77
CA GLN A 31 1.67 19.46 8.31
C GLN A 31 2.89 19.69 9.20
N HIS A 32 4.04 19.99 8.60
CA HIS A 32 5.32 20.07 9.32
C HIS A 32 5.33 21.09 10.47
N ASP A 33 4.49 22.12 10.40
CA ASP A 33 4.43 23.21 11.38
C ASP A 33 3.41 22.96 12.51
N ASP A 34 2.69 21.83 12.48
CA ASP A 34 1.73 21.47 13.54
C ASP A 34 2.46 20.78 14.70
N PRO A 35 2.50 21.35 15.92
CA PRO A 35 3.09 20.69 17.09
C PRO A 35 2.45 19.31 17.36
N ALA A 36 1.18 19.15 16.99
CA ALA A 36 0.48 17.90 17.10
C ALA A 36 1.14 16.79 16.25
N SER A 37 1.82 17.12 15.15
CA SER A 37 2.53 16.15 14.31
C SER A 37 3.64 15.43 15.05
N VAL A 38 4.37 16.15 15.92
CA VAL A 38 5.43 15.56 16.76
C VAL A 38 4.85 14.48 17.67
N ASP A 39 3.76 14.79 18.38
CA ASP A 39 3.11 13.83 19.28
C ASP A 39 2.62 12.56 18.55
N SER A 40 2.16 12.69 17.30
CA SER A 40 1.72 11.55 16.51
C SER A 40 2.88 10.68 16.06
N LEU A 41 3.96 11.30 15.59
CA LEU A 41 5.16 10.57 15.20
C LEU A 41 5.77 9.85 16.40
N GLU A 42 5.84 10.51 17.56
CA GLU A 42 6.29 9.88 18.80
C GLU A 42 5.40 8.69 19.19
N SER A 43 4.07 8.85 19.11
CA SER A 43 3.11 7.78 19.38
C SER A 43 3.34 6.57 18.48
N VAL A 44 3.60 6.80 17.19
CA VAL A 44 3.93 5.74 16.23
C VAL A 44 5.22 5.04 16.61
N LEU A 45 6.26 5.76 17.00
CA LEU A 45 7.55 5.19 17.40
C LEU A 45 7.39 4.28 18.62
N TRP A 46 6.72 4.75 19.67
CA TRP A 46 6.44 3.92 20.86
C TRP A 46 5.70 2.63 20.53
N LEU A 47 4.69 2.72 19.67
CA LEU A 47 3.95 1.56 19.20
C LEU A 47 4.81 0.62 18.36
N ALA A 48 5.65 1.15 17.48
CA ALA A 48 6.54 0.36 16.64
C ALA A 48 7.58 -0.41 17.49
N LEU A 49 8.23 0.28 18.44
CA LEU A 49 9.20 -0.33 19.37
C LEU A 49 8.56 -1.45 20.19
N HIS A 50 7.36 -1.19 20.73
CA HIS A 50 6.61 -2.20 21.48
C HIS A 50 6.28 -3.42 20.61
N GLN A 51 5.76 -3.21 19.40
CA GLN A 51 5.39 -4.31 18.50
C GLN A 51 6.60 -5.07 17.95
N ALA A 52 7.77 -4.43 17.89
CA ALA A 52 9.03 -5.06 17.55
C ALA A 52 9.65 -5.87 18.72
N GLY A 53 9.05 -5.80 19.92
CA GLY A 53 9.59 -6.47 21.11
C GLY A 53 10.88 -5.84 21.64
N LEU A 54 11.11 -4.55 21.34
CA LEU A 54 12.31 -3.81 21.76
C LEU A 54 12.15 -3.11 23.11
N LEU A 55 11.00 -3.29 23.78
CA LEU A 55 10.70 -2.73 25.08
C LEU A 55 10.59 -3.87 26.10
N ASP A 56 11.29 -3.74 27.22
CA ASP A 56 11.27 -4.73 28.30
C ASP A 56 9.99 -4.60 29.15
N GLY A 57 9.41 -5.74 29.55
CA GLY A 57 8.31 -5.80 30.53
C GLY A 57 6.91 -5.51 29.97
N ASN A 58 6.04 -4.95 30.80
CA ASN A 58 4.68 -4.55 30.41
C ASN A 58 4.72 -3.28 29.54
N ALA A 59 3.76 -3.15 28.62
CA ALA A 59 3.63 -1.98 27.76
C ALA A 59 3.68 -0.66 28.57
N PRO A 60 4.65 0.24 28.30
CA PRO A 60 4.73 1.55 28.94
C PRO A 60 3.43 2.36 28.79
N SER A 61 3.22 3.32 29.68
CA SER A 61 2.10 4.29 29.60
C SER A 61 2.00 4.93 28.22
N GLU A 62 3.15 5.27 27.66
CA GLU A 62 3.41 5.92 26.38
C GLU A 62 2.82 5.12 25.23
N VAL A 63 2.90 3.78 25.28
CA VAL A 63 2.30 2.89 24.28
C VAL A 63 0.77 2.99 24.33
N ARG A 64 0.18 2.99 25.52
CA ARG A 64 -1.28 3.09 25.68
C ARG A 64 -1.81 4.47 25.31
N GLU A 65 -1.10 5.51 25.73
CA GLU A 65 -1.45 6.90 25.43
C GLU A 65 -1.29 7.21 23.94
N GLY A 66 -0.19 6.75 23.34
CA GLY A 66 0.04 6.83 21.91
C GLY A 66 -1.04 6.13 21.11
N ARG A 67 -1.47 4.92 21.54
CA ARG A 67 -2.61 4.22 20.93
C ARG A 67 -3.88 5.08 20.97
N ARG A 68 -4.24 5.61 22.14
CA ARG A 68 -5.45 6.44 22.30
C ARG A 68 -5.39 7.71 21.44
N ARG A 69 -4.22 8.37 21.40
CA ARG A 69 -4.00 9.57 20.60
C ARG A 69 -4.22 9.29 19.11
N LEU A 70 -3.61 8.23 18.58
CA LEU A 70 -3.75 7.88 17.16
C LEU A 70 -5.18 7.41 16.82
N ASP A 71 -5.82 6.66 17.71
CA ASP A 71 -7.22 6.24 17.51
C ASP A 71 -8.18 7.43 17.50
N ALA A 72 -7.96 8.43 18.37
CA ALA A 72 -8.74 9.66 18.40
C ALA A 72 -8.54 10.48 17.11
N ARG A 73 -7.29 10.60 16.63
CA ARG A 73 -6.99 11.35 15.38
C ARG A 73 -7.50 10.67 14.12
N ARG A 74 -7.55 9.35 14.08
CA ARG A 74 -8.15 8.61 12.97
C ARG A 74 -9.62 8.99 12.76
N GLY A 75 -10.35 9.23 13.86
CA GLY A 75 -11.78 9.51 13.82
C GLY A 75 -12.57 8.38 13.16
N ASP A 76 -13.36 8.73 12.15
CA ASP A 76 -14.24 7.85 11.38
C ASP A 76 -13.53 7.14 10.21
N LEU A 77 -12.26 7.45 9.96
CA LEU A 77 -11.51 6.84 8.87
C LEU A 77 -11.33 5.33 9.10
N PRO A 78 -11.41 4.49 8.05
CA PRO A 78 -11.19 3.06 8.18
C PRO A 78 -9.85 2.70 8.83
N ARG A 79 -9.82 1.60 9.60
CA ARG A 79 -8.56 1.14 10.22
C ARG A 79 -7.53 0.75 9.17
N VAL A 80 -7.98 0.05 8.13
CA VAL A 80 -7.15 -0.44 7.04
C VAL A 80 -7.82 -0.12 5.70
N LEU A 81 -7.08 0.56 4.84
CA LEU A 81 -7.44 0.85 3.46
C LEU A 81 -6.47 0.13 2.53
N GLU A 82 -6.99 -0.53 1.51
CA GLU A 82 -6.21 -1.14 0.43
C GLU A 82 -6.34 -0.25 -0.80
N VAL A 83 -5.20 0.23 -1.32
CA VAL A 83 -5.13 0.87 -2.63
C VAL A 83 -5.26 -0.22 -3.69
N VAL A 84 -6.24 -0.08 -4.56
CA VAL A 84 -6.54 -1.09 -5.61
C VAL A 84 -6.15 -0.60 -6.99
N SER A 85 -6.08 0.71 -7.21
CA SER A 85 -5.60 1.26 -8.48
C SER A 85 -5.06 2.69 -8.33
N ARG A 86 -4.17 3.03 -9.26
CA ARG A 86 -3.55 4.34 -9.43
C ARG A 86 -4.05 4.99 -10.71
N ARG A 87 -4.47 6.25 -10.64
CA ARG A 87 -4.74 7.08 -11.83
C ARG A 87 -3.48 7.90 -12.14
N ALA A 88 -2.59 7.32 -12.93
CA ALA A 88 -1.48 8.08 -13.50
C ALA A 88 -2.01 9.07 -14.55
N ILE A 89 -1.39 10.25 -14.62
CA ILE A 89 -1.73 11.34 -15.54
C ILE A 89 -0.47 11.90 -16.19
N THR A 90 -0.66 12.57 -17.31
CA THR A 90 0.34 13.30 -18.10
C THR A 90 -0.12 14.74 -18.29
N ALA A 91 0.80 15.64 -18.64
CA ALA A 91 0.46 17.06 -18.88
C ALA A 91 -0.60 17.22 -19.98
N GLU A 92 -0.62 16.30 -20.94
CA GLU A 92 -1.55 16.30 -22.05
C GLU A 92 -2.96 15.81 -21.68
N ASP A 93 -3.16 15.15 -20.53
CA ASP A 93 -4.47 14.58 -20.15
C ASP A 93 -5.52 15.64 -19.84
N SER A 94 -5.13 16.90 -19.64
CA SER A 94 -6.02 17.97 -19.16
C SER A 94 -6.82 17.53 -17.93
N PHE A 95 -6.17 16.77 -17.05
CA PHE A 95 -6.79 16.18 -15.88
C PHE A 95 -7.21 17.27 -14.89
N GLN A 96 -8.45 17.21 -14.45
CA GLN A 96 -9.01 18.08 -13.44
C GLN A 96 -9.80 17.26 -12.43
N MET A 97 -9.34 17.27 -11.17
CA MET A 97 -10.07 16.66 -10.08
C MET A 97 -11.35 17.45 -9.78
N GLU A 98 -12.44 16.75 -9.48
CA GLU A 98 -13.65 17.40 -9.00
C GLU A 98 -13.37 18.03 -7.61
N PRO A 99 -13.78 19.28 -7.34
CA PRO A 99 -13.59 19.90 -6.04
C PRO A 99 -14.31 19.17 -4.91
N GLY A 100 -13.76 19.26 -3.70
CA GLY A 100 -14.41 18.80 -2.47
C GLY A 100 -13.91 17.46 -1.91
N PHE A 101 -13.01 16.77 -2.61
CA PHE A 101 -12.35 15.58 -2.06
C PHE A 101 -11.22 15.99 -1.10
N ARG A 102 -11.41 15.75 0.20
CA ARG A 102 -10.31 15.74 1.17
C ARG A 102 -9.42 14.52 0.96
N ASN A 103 -8.20 14.52 1.51
CA ASN A 103 -7.39 13.30 1.53
C ASN A 103 -8.17 12.21 2.30
N ILE A 104 -8.21 10.99 1.72
CA ILE A 104 -8.99 9.86 2.24
C ILE A 104 -10.48 10.21 2.33
N ALA A 105 -11.12 10.37 1.18
CA ALA A 105 -12.54 10.72 1.06
C ALA A 105 -13.37 9.57 0.47
N ARG A 106 -14.51 9.27 1.08
CA ARG A 106 -15.45 8.26 0.54
C ARG A 106 -16.06 8.75 -0.76
N ALA A 107 -16.26 7.84 -1.70
CA ALA A 107 -17.01 8.07 -2.93
C ALA A 107 -18.01 6.93 -3.17
N THR A 108 -19.20 7.27 -3.65
CA THR A 108 -20.24 6.28 -3.95
C THR A 108 -20.22 5.89 -5.42
N TRP A 109 -20.75 4.72 -5.75
CA TRP A 109 -20.88 4.26 -7.14
C TRP A 109 -21.49 5.32 -8.06
N GLY A 110 -20.85 5.54 -9.21
CA GLY A 110 -21.28 6.52 -10.21
C GLY A 110 -20.97 7.99 -9.86
N GLN A 111 -20.42 8.30 -8.68
CA GLN A 111 -20.02 9.66 -8.33
C GLN A 111 -18.92 10.15 -9.26
N LEU A 112 -19.05 11.37 -9.77
CA LEU A 112 -18.01 12.03 -10.54
C LEU A 112 -16.79 12.32 -9.65
N LEU A 113 -15.62 11.86 -10.10
CA LEU A 113 -14.35 12.01 -9.39
C LEU A 113 -13.47 13.07 -10.04
N ALA A 114 -13.40 13.06 -11.36
CA ALA A 114 -12.52 13.93 -12.14
C ALA A 114 -12.99 14.00 -13.59
N ARG A 115 -12.37 14.89 -14.36
CA ARG A 115 -12.49 14.97 -15.81
C ARG A 115 -11.11 14.94 -16.44
N ASP A 116 -11.01 14.32 -17.61
CA ASP A 116 -9.83 14.40 -18.47
C ASP A 116 -10.26 14.62 -19.93
N ARG A 117 -9.31 14.66 -20.86
CA ARG A 117 -9.60 14.84 -22.29
C ARG A 117 -10.52 13.77 -22.90
N ARG A 118 -10.69 12.61 -22.26
CA ARG A 118 -11.54 11.49 -22.70
C ARG A 118 -12.95 11.58 -22.10
N GLY A 119 -13.18 12.48 -21.14
CA GLY A 119 -14.48 12.76 -20.55
C GLY A 119 -14.48 12.60 -19.04
N GLU A 120 -15.62 12.17 -18.52
CA GLU A 120 -15.86 12.04 -17.08
C GLU A 120 -15.26 10.75 -16.52
N ILE A 121 -14.60 10.88 -15.38
CA ILE A 121 -14.08 9.76 -14.59
C ILE A 121 -14.99 9.60 -13.37
N VAL A 122 -15.77 8.52 -13.36
CA VAL A 122 -16.71 8.20 -12.29
C VAL A 122 -16.22 7.05 -11.41
N ALA A 123 -16.74 6.98 -10.19
CA ALA A 123 -16.48 5.90 -9.25
C ALA A 123 -17.04 4.55 -9.79
N PRO A 124 -16.19 3.52 -9.96
CA PRO A 124 -16.63 2.23 -10.51
C PRO A 124 -17.48 1.41 -9.53
N HIS A 125 -17.40 1.71 -8.24
CA HIS A 125 -18.16 1.12 -7.12
C HIS A 125 -17.98 2.05 -5.90
N ASP A 126 -18.55 1.70 -4.74
CA ASP A 126 -18.26 2.41 -3.49
C ASP A 126 -16.79 2.23 -3.10
N GLY A 127 -16.13 3.31 -2.70
CA GLY A 127 -14.71 3.27 -2.38
C GLY A 127 -14.19 4.55 -1.74
N VAL A 128 -12.88 4.72 -1.82
CA VAL A 128 -12.17 5.83 -1.19
C VAL A 128 -11.18 6.43 -2.18
N VAL A 129 -11.27 7.75 -2.36
CA VAL A 129 -10.28 8.56 -3.06
C VAL A 129 -9.17 8.93 -2.09
N ILE A 130 -7.92 8.67 -2.47
CA ILE A 130 -6.71 8.90 -1.67
C ILE A 130 -5.77 9.80 -2.46
N LEU A 131 -5.16 10.78 -1.79
CA LEU A 131 -4.21 11.76 -2.35
C LEU A 131 -4.70 12.40 -3.67
N PRO A 132 -5.83 13.13 -3.66
CA PRO A 132 -6.33 13.82 -4.85
C PRO A 132 -5.41 14.97 -5.27
N LEU A 133 -5.09 15.04 -6.57
CA LEU A 133 -4.26 16.08 -7.14
C LEU A 133 -5.08 17.32 -7.50
N TYR A 134 -4.86 18.39 -6.76
CA TYR A 134 -5.42 19.72 -7.06
C TYR A 134 -4.40 20.69 -7.65
N GLN A 135 -3.17 20.62 -7.16
CA GLN A 135 -2.06 21.46 -7.63
C GLN A 135 -1.33 20.64 -8.69
N GLY A 136 -1.27 21.10 -9.94
CA GLY A 136 -0.80 20.36 -11.12
C GLY A 136 0.68 19.93 -11.15
N LEU A 137 1.28 19.75 -9.98
CA LEU A 137 2.61 19.19 -9.77
C LEU A 137 2.44 17.72 -9.34
N GLY A 138 2.45 16.82 -10.32
CA GLY A 138 2.39 15.38 -10.06
C GLY A 138 2.08 14.57 -11.30
N SER A 139 2.53 13.32 -11.31
CA SER A 139 2.16 12.31 -12.31
C SER A 139 0.91 11.52 -11.94
N ASP A 140 0.24 11.91 -10.86
CA ASP A 140 -0.74 11.10 -10.15
C ASP A 140 -1.98 11.92 -9.87
N GLY A 141 -3.08 11.60 -10.55
CA GLY A 141 -4.35 12.29 -10.38
C GLY A 141 -5.01 11.94 -9.05
N PHE A 142 -5.14 10.65 -8.75
CA PHE A 142 -5.58 10.13 -7.46
C PHE A 142 -5.32 8.62 -7.35
N PHE A 143 -5.42 8.09 -6.14
CA PHE A 143 -5.46 6.66 -5.87
C PHE A 143 -6.86 6.23 -5.48
N TRP A 144 -7.30 5.08 -5.98
CA TRP A 144 -8.57 4.49 -5.63
C TRP A 144 -8.34 3.33 -4.67
N GLY A 145 -9.08 3.35 -3.56
CA GLY A 145 -8.96 2.35 -2.52
C GLY A 145 -10.31 1.82 -2.04
N ARG A 146 -10.22 0.79 -1.19
CA ARG A 146 -11.36 0.21 -0.48
C ARG A 146 -11.01 -0.09 0.96
N GLU A 147 -12.02 -0.09 1.81
CA GLU A 147 -11.89 -0.55 3.19
C GLU A 147 -11.67 -2.07 3.22
N VAL A 148 -10.70 -2.50 4.03
CA VAL A 148 -10.46 -3.93 4.26
C VAL A 148 -11.34 -4.36 5.44
N SER A 149 -12.22 -5.33 5.19
CA SER A 149 -13.13 -5.83 6.23
C SER A 149 -12.37 -6.52 7.38
N GLU A 150 -12.88 -6.38 8.60
CA GLU A 150 -12.32 -7.02 9.79
C GLU A 150 -12.28 -8.55 9.65
N ALA A 151 -13.26 -9.15 8.97
CA ALA A 151 -13.26 -10.59 8.67
C ALA A 151 -12.05 -11.01 7.83
N ARG A 152 -11.68 -10.22 6.80
CA ARG A 152 -10.48 -10.48 5.98
C ARG A 152 -9.20 -10.31 6.80
N LEU A 153 -9.17 -9.31 7.70
CA LEU A 153 -8.04 -9.12 8.61
C LEU A 153 -7.89 -10.31 9.57
N GLN A 154 -8.98 -10.80 10.17
CA GLN A 154 -8.97 -11.96 11.04
C GLN A 154 -8.54 -13.23 10.30
N ALA A 155 -9.13 -13.51 9.14
CA ALA A 155 -8.72 -14.64 8.30
C ALA A 155 -7.22 -14.58 7.96
N SER A 156 -6.70 -13.38 7.63
CA SER A 156 -5.28 -13.20 7.37
C SER A 156 -4.40 -13.48 8.59
N ARG A 157 -4.86 -13.14 9.81
CA ARG A 157 -4.14 -13.44 11.05
C ARG A 157 -4.09 -14.94 11.30
N VAL A 158 -5.22 -15.62 11.14
CA VAL A 158 -5.32 -17.09 11.29
C VAL A 158 -4.41 -17.79 10.29
N LEU A 159 -4.43 -17.38 9.02
CA LEU A 159 -3.54 -17.94 7.99
C LEU A 159 -2.06 -17.75 8.32
N ARG A 160 -1.67 -16.57 8.83
CA ARG A 160 -0.30 -16.31 9.27
C ARG A 160 0.09 -17.16 10.47
N SER A 161 -0.79 -17.33 11.46
CA SER A 161 -0.52 -18.13 12.66
C SER A 161 -0.47 -19.64 12.38
N LEU A 162 -1.22 -20.10 11.38
CA LEU A 162 -1.17 -21.50 10.92
C LEU A 162 0.08 -21.82 10.09
N GLY A 163 0.98 -20.86 9.93
CA GLY A 163 2.22 -21.06 9.20
C GLY A 163 1.99 -21.44 7.74
N ALA A 164 0.98 -20.85 7.08
CA ALA A 164 0.61 -21.18 5.70
C ALA A 164 1.74 -20.97 4.67
N HIS A 165 2.90 -20.41 5.06
CA HIS A 165 4.15 -20.50 4.31
C HIS A 165 4.57 -21.97 4.05
N HIS A 166 4.29 -22.90 4.97
CA HIS A 166 4.51 -24.33 4.78
C HIS A 166 3.48 -24.99 3.85
N LEU A 167 2.27 -24.45 3.76
CA LEU A 167 1.23 -24.97 2.87
C LEU A 167 1.39 -24.48 1.42
N LEU A 168 2.04 -23.32 1.23
CA LEU A 168 2.45 -22.88 -0.11
C LEU A 168 3.41 -23.89 -0.77
N ALA A 169 4.22 -24.62 0.02
CA ALA A 169 5.12 -25.71 -0.43
C ALA A 169 4.38 -26.87 -1.10
N LEU A 170 3.10 -27.02 -0.82
CA LEU A 170 2.27 -28.11 -1.32
C LEU A 170 1.44 -27.70 -2.54
N LEU A 171 1.47 -26.43 -2.95
CA LEU A 171 0.80 -25.99 -4.17
C LEU A 171 1.59 -26.47 -5.39
N PRO A 172 0.97 -27.25 -6.29
CA PRO A 172 1.65 -27.78 -7.47
C PRO A 172 2.12 -26.63 -8.36
N GLY A 173 3.44 -26.45 -8.47
CA GLY A 173 4.06 -25.42 -9.31
C GLY A 173 5.06 -24.49 -8.59
N TRP A 174 5.21 -24.56 -7.27
CA TRP A 174 6.28 -23.84 -6.59
C TRP A 174 7.59 -24.63 -6.67
N SER A 175 8.62 -24.03 -7.29
CA SER A 175 9.99 -24.53 -7.23
C SER A 175 10.85 -23.48 -6.53
N GLU A 176 11.46 -23.85 -5.42
CA GLU A 176 12.49 -23.05 -4.79
C GLU A 176 13.68 -22.97 -5.75
N THR A 177 14.16 -21.76 -6.02
CA THR A 177 15.42 -21.58 -6.75
C THR A 177 16.55 -21.86 -5.77
N PRO A 178 17.48 -22.80 -6.04
CA PRO A 178 18.59 -23.06 -5.13
C PRO A 178 19.45 -21.81 -4.98
N PRO A 179 19.98 -21.51 -3.78
CA PRO A 179 20.79 -20.33 -3.56
C PRO A 179 22.07 -20.41 -4.40
N GLY A 180 22.22 -19.49 -5.36
CA GLY A 180 23.44 -19.37 -6.18
C GLY A 180 23.26 -19.11 -7.67
N ARG A 181 22.04 -19.17 -8.24
CA ARG A 181 21.81 -18.79 -9.65
C ARG A 181 20.87 -17.61 -9.77
N ARG A 182 21.36 -16.52 -10.38
CA ARG A 182 20.58 -15.32 -10.76
C ARG A 182 19.43 -15.74 -11.67
N ALA A 183 18.19 -15.61 -11.21
CA ALA A 183 17.02 -15.67 -12.07
C ALA A 183 16.79 -14.28 -12.68
N SER A 184 16.98 -14.14 -13.99
CA SER A 184 16.53 -12.96 -14.74
C SER A 184 15.06 -13.17 -15.12
N TRP A 185 14.18 -12.35 -14.58
CA TRP A 185 12.75 -12.36 -14.91
C TRP A 185 12.49 -11.35 -16.03
N SER A 186 12.10 -11.82 -17.21
CA SER A 186 11.53 -10.96 -18.25
C SER A 186 10.01 -11.20 -18.33
N THR A 187 9.21 -10.20 -17.98
CA THR A 187 7.75 -10.24 -18.13
C THR A 187 7.36 -9.97 -19.58
N ALA A 188 7.11 -11.01 -20.36
CA ALA A 188 6.42 -10.86 -21.63
C ALA A 188 4.91 -10.72 -21.40
N ARG A 189 4.39 -9.48 -21.38
CA ARG A 189 2.94 -9.22 -21.40
C ARG A 189 2.36 -9.67 -22.74
N ARG A 190 1.59 -10.76 -22.74
CA ARG A 190 0.50 -10.93 -23.71
C ARG A 190 -0.78 -11.36 -23.00
N ARG A 191 -1.87 -10.81 -23.51
CA ARG A 191 -3.23 -10.78 -22.96
C ARG A 191 -3.70 -12.14 -22.41
N GLY A 192 -4.30 -12.12 -21.23
CA GLY A 192 -5.30 -13.09 -20.81
C GLY A 192 -4.89 -14.08 -19.74
N TRP A 193 -3.73 -14.75 -19.84
CA TRP A 193 -3.37 -15.84 -18.91
C TRP A 193 -1.85 -15.83 -18.68
N CYS A 194 -1.41 -15.67 -17.42
CA CYS A 194 0.00 -15.76 -17.05
C CYS A 194 0.49 -17.21 -17.13
N ARG A 195 1.14 -17.56 -18.24
CA ARG A 195 1.88 -18.83 -18.38
C ARG A 195 3.36 -18.56 -18.13
N TRP A 196 3.85 -18.92 -16.94
CA TRP A 196 5.27 -18.85 -16.61
C TRP A 196 6.03 -19.92 -17.39
N ARG A 197 7.04 -19.52 -18.17
CA ARG A 197 7.89 -20.45 -18.92
C ARG A 197 9.33 -20.22 -18.47
N CYS A 198 9.93 -21.22 -17.85
CA CYS A 198 11.36 -21.24 -17.55
C CYS A 198 12.10 -21.47 -18.86
N SER A 199 12.86 -20.49 -19.35
CA SER A 199 13.79 -20.68 -20.47
C SER A 199 15.17 -20.98 -19.90
N THR A 200 15.58 -22.23 -19.95
CA THR A 200 16.97 -22.63 -19.76
C THR A 200 17.77 -22.20 -20.98
N CYS A 201 18.66 -21.21 -20.84
CA CYS A 201 19.70 -20.97 -21.84
C CYS A 201 20.73 -22.11 -21.74
N SER A 202 20.66 -23.07 -22.66
CA SER A 202 21.73 -24.02 -22.91
C SER A 202 22.90 -23.28 -23.58
N GLY A 203 23.97 -23.03 -22.84
CA GLY A 203 25.23 -22.59 -23.42
C GLY A 203 25.91 -23.76 -24.13
N THR A 204 25.99 -23.70 -25.46
CA THR A 204 26.96 -24.48 -26.23
C THR A 204 28.31 -23.77 -26.17
N GLY A 205 29.34 -24.51 -25.77
CA GLY A 205 30.69 -24.03 -25.56
C GLY A 205 31.42 -23.61 -26.83
N GLY A 206 32.43 -22.76 -26.61
CA GLY A 206 33.61 -22.56 -27.43
C GLY A 206 34.82 -22.61 -26.51
#